data_AF-A0A9E1IXC7-F1
#
_entry.id   AF-A0A9E1IXC7-F1
#
_cell.length_a   1.000
_cell.length_b   1.000
_cell.length_c   1.000
_cell.angle_alpha   90.00
_cell.angle_beta   90.00
_cell.angle_gamma   90.00
#
_symmetry.space_group_name_H-M   'P 1'
#
loop_
_entity.id
_entity.type
_entity.pdbx_description
1 polymer ?
#
loop_
_entity_poly.entity_id
_entity_poly.type
_entity_poly.pdbx_seq_one_letter_code
_entity_poly.pdbx_strand_id
1 'polypeptide(L)' 'MKYAYYGFGAFIGFVCGMGINLIFYWLDQSGVKFAHYLINNLGFVGRYLLELINALPIIGAALGIILIKLLFSRELTERS' A
#
# COMPACT_ATOMS: atom_id res chain seq x y z
N MET A 1 -19.50 -16.48 3.40
CA MET A 1 -18.96 -16.19 2.05
C MET A 1 -18.45 -14.75 1.92
N LYS A 2 -19.26 -13.71 2.21
CA LYS A 2 -18.89 -12.30 1.96
C LYS A 2 -17.64 -11.83 2.72
N TYR A 3 -17.53 -12.18 4.01
CA TYR A 3 -16.38 -11.83 4.86
C TYR A 3 -15.04 -12.45 4.41
N ALA A 4 -15.07 -13.65 3.82
CA ALA A 4 -13.85 -14.30 3.33
C ALA A 4 -13.23 -13.54 2.15
N TYR A 5 -14.06 -13.03 1.24
CA TYR A 5 -13.60 -12.20 0.11
C TYR A 5 -12.99 -10.88 0.57
N TYR A 6 -13.63 -10.19 1.51
CA TYR A 6 -13.07 -8.96 2.09
C TYR A 6 -11.73 -9.21 2.81
N GLY A 7 -11.63 -10.32 3.56
CA GLY A 7 -10.37 -10.73 4.20
C GLY A 7 -9.27 -11.04 3.18
N PHE A 8 -9.60 -11.73 2.09
CA PHE A 8 -8.65 -12.05 1.01
C PHE A 8 -8.18 -10.78 0.28
N GLY A 9 -9.08 -9.84 0.03
CA GLY A 9 -8.76 -8.53 -0.54
C GLY A 9 -7.85 -7.68 0.33
N ALA A 10 -8.14 -7.63 1.62
CA ALA A 10 -7.29 -6.97 2.61
C ALA A 10 -5.90 -7.60 2.65
N PHE A 11 -5.84 -8.93 2.64
CA PHE A 11 -4.58 -9.67 2.70
C PHE A 11 -3.71 -9.43 1.46
N ILE A 12 -4.27 -9.54 0.25
CA ILE A 12 -3.53 -9.27 -0.99
C ILE A 12 -3.08 -7.80 -1.05
N GLY A 13 -3.96 -6.86 -0.71
CA GLY A 13 -3.63 -5.43 -0.66
C GLY A 13 -2.52 -5.12 0.35
N PHE A 14 -2.54 -5.77 1.51
CA PHE A 14 -1.52 -5.63 2.54
C PHE A 14 -0.18 -6.22 2.11
N VAL A 15 -0.15 -7.44 1.55
CA VAL A 15 1.06 -8.08 1.04
C VAL A 15 1.68 -7.26 -0.10
N CYS A 16 0.86 -6.72 -1.00
CA CYS A 16 1.29 -5.84 -2.07
C CYS A 16 1.91 -4.54 -1.51
N GLY A 17 1.22 -3.89 -0.56
CA GLY A 17 1.73 -2.67 0.08
C GLY A 17 3.01 -2.91 0.91
N MET A 18 3.13 -4.05 1.58
CA MET A 18 4.38 -4.48 2.23
C MET A 18 5.49 -4.69 1.21
N GLY A 19 5.22 -5.33 0.07
CA GLY A 19 6.21 -5.55 -0.98
C GLY A 19 6.78 -4.23 -1.52
N ILE A 20 5.92 -3.24 -1.78
CA ILE A 20 6.35 -1.92 -2.24
C ILE A 20 7.16 -1.20 -1.15
N ASN A 21 6.71 -1.25 0.11
CA ASN A 21 7.44 -0.67 1.24
C ASN A 21 8.85 -1.30 1.37
N LEU A 22 8.95 -2.63 1.23
CA LEU A 22 10.22 -3.36 1.28
C LEU A 22 11.15 -2.98 0.12
N ILE A 23 10.62 -2.84 -1.10
CA ILE A 23 11.38 -2.40 -2.27
C ILE A 23 11.94 -0.99 -2.02
N PHE A 24 11.13 -0.07 -1.48
CA PHE A 24 11.60 1.27 -1.12
C PHE A 24 12.65 1.26 0.00
N TYR A 25 12.48 0.40 1.00
CA TYR A 25 13.47 0.21 2.06
C TYR A 25 14.81 -0.28 1.50
N TRP A 26 14.80 -1.27 0.59
CA TRP A 26 15.99 -1.75 -0.10
C TRP A 26 16.58 -0.71 -1.05
N LEU A 27 15.75 0.12 -1.68
CA LEU A 27 16.19 1.21 -2.54
C LEU A 27 16.94 2.29 -1.74
N ASP A 28 16.42 2.65 -0.55
CA ASP A 28 17.08 3.60 0.37
C ASP A 28 18.38 3.02 0.93
N GLN A 29 18.39 1.73 1.26
CA GLN A 29 19.56 1.02 1.76
C GLN A 29 20.64 0.81 0.69
N SER A 30 20.28 0.64 -0.59
CA SER A 30 21.20 0.37 -1.71
C SER A 30 22.02 1.59 -2.17
N GLY A 31 21.99 2.69 -1.43
CA GLY A 31 22.95 3.79 -1.62
C GLY A 31 22.54 4.86 -2.63
N VAL A 32 21.38 4.72 -3.27
CA VAL A 32 20.65 5.93 -3.71
C VAL A 32 20.11 6.51 -2.43
N LYS A 33 20.84 7.44 -1.83
CA LYS A 33 20.48 8.18 -0.61
C LYS A 33 19.22 9.03 -0.87
N PHE A 34 18.13 8.44 -1.35
CA PHE A 34 16.92 9.14 -1.76
C PHE A 34 16.39 9.89 -0.55
N ALA A 35 16.29 9.28 0.63
CA ALA A 35 15.92 9.99 1.86
C ALA A 35 16.85 11.19 2.14
N HIS A 36 18.17 11.01 2.06
CA HIS A 36 19.13 12.07 2.34
C HIS A 36 19.12 13.17 1.27
N TYR A 37 18.96 12.82 -0.01
CA TYR A 37 18.92 13.73 -1.15
C TYR A 37 17.59 14.48 -1.20
N LEU A 38 16.47 13.84 -0.85
CA LEU A 38 15.15 14.47 -0.72
C LEU A 38 15.06 15.34 0.53
N ILE A 39 15.67 14.95 1.65
CA ILE A 39 15.73 15.81 2.84
C ILE A 39 16.65 17.01 2.58
N ASN A 40 17.78 16.83 1.89
CA ASN A 40 18.67 17.95 1.56
C ASN A 40 18.12 18.88 0.46
N ASN A 41 17.41 18.38 -0.57
CA ASN A 41 16.88 19.23 -1.66
C ASN A 41 15.42 19.66 -1.45
N LEU A 42 14.58 18.83 -0.85
CA LEU A 42 13.13 19.04 -0.72
C LEU A 42 12.68 19.29 0.73
N GLY A 43 13.55 19.11 1.73
CA GLY A 43 13.27 19.36 3.14
C GLY A 43 12.05 18.59 3.64
N PHE A 44 10.97 19.32 3.94
CA PHE A 44 9.72 18.79 4.51
C PHE A 44 9.03 17.73 3.62
N VAL A 45 9.06 17.91 2.29
CA VAL A 45 8.43 16.99 1.34
C VAL A 45 9.12 15.62 1.35
N GLY A 46 10.42 15.58 1.64
CA GLY A 46 11.18 14.32 1.75
C GLY A 46 10.71 13.46 2.93
N ARG A 47 10.47 14.08 4.09
CA ARG A 47 9.89 13.39 5.25
C ARG A 47 8.46 12.92 4.99
N TYR A 48 7.66 13.76 4.32
CA TYR A 48 6.29 13.42 3.98
C TYR A 48 6.18 12.19 3.07
N LEU A 49 7.05 12.08 2.05
CA LEU A 49 7.08 10.91 1.17
C LEU A 49 7.48 9.63 1.93
N LEU A 50 8.44 9.73 2.85
CA LEU A 50 8.85 8.61 3.71
C LEU A 50 7.71 8.12 4.60
N GLU A 51 6.98 9.04 5.23
CA GLU A 51 5.78 8.69 6.00
C GLU A 51 4.68 8.10 5.12
N LEU A 52 4.50 8.60 3.89
CA LEU A 52 3.54 8.04 2.93
C LEU A 52 3.92 6.61 2.52
N ILE A 53 5.19 6.36 2.25
CA ILE A 53 5.73 5.02 1.94
C ILE A 53 5.60 4.09 3.15
N ASN A 54 5.78 4.60 4.36
CA ASN A 54 5.57 3.83 5.57
C ASN A 54 4.08 3.50 5.82
N ALA A 55 3.18 4.40 5.41
CA ALA A 55 1.74 4.20 5.45
C ALA A 55 1.19 3.38 4.25
N LEU A 56 2.01 3.13 3.22
CA LEU A 56 1.63 2.41 2.00
C LEU A 56 1.07 0.99 2.24
N PRO A 57 1.55 0.19 3.21
CA PRO A 57 0.94 -1.10 3.55
C PRO A 57 -0.51 -0.96 4.03
N ILE A 58 -0.79 0.08 4.82
CA ILE A 58 -2.13 0.38 5.35
C ILE A 58 -3.04 0.88 4.22
N ILE A 59 -2.53 1.81 3.39
CA ILE A 59 -3.25 2.33 2.23
C ILE A 59 -3.50 1.21 1.21
N GLY A 60 -2.52 0.32 0.98
CA GLY A 60 -2.63 -0.85 0.11
C GLY A 60 -3.67 -1.86 0.60
N ALA A 61 -3.74 -2.11 1.91
CA ALA A 61 -4.80 -2.93 2.50
C ALA A 61 -6.18 -2.31 2.31
N ALA A 62 -6.33 -1.00 2.56
CA ALA A 62 -7.59 -0.28 2.36
C ALA A 62 -8.02 -0.29 0.88
N LEU A 63 -7.08 -0.03 -0.04
CA LEU A 63 -7.33 -0.10 -1.48
C LEU A 63 -7.65 -1.52 -1.95
N GLY A 64 -7.00 -2.55 -1.41
CA GLY A 64 -7.31 -3.96 -1.72
C GLY A 64 -8.73 -4.36 -1.29
N ILE A 65 -9.18 -3.88 -0.12
CA ILE A 65 -10.58 -4.06 0.33
C ILE A 65 -11.54 -3.35 -0.64
N ILE A 66 -11.25 -2.09 -1.01
CA ILE A 66 -12.10 -1.31 -1.93
C ILE A 66 -12.16 -1.98 -3.31
N LEU A 67 -11.03 -2.45 -3.84
CA LEU A 67 -10.94 -3.11 -5.14
C LEU A 67 -11.79 -4.38 -5.18
N ILE A 68 -11.68 -5.23 -4.16
CA ILE A 68 -12.54 -6.42 -4.05
C ILE A 68 -14.00 -6.03 -3.87
N LYS A 69 -14.29 -4.99 -3.08
CA LYS A 69 -15.66 -4.48 -2.92
C LYS A 69 -16.26 -4.04 -4.25
N LEU A 70 -15.47 -3.41 -5.13
CA LEU A 70 -15.90 -2.90 -6.43
C LEU A 70 -16.03 -4.04 -7.46
N LEU A 71 -15.03 -4.92 -7.52
CA LEU A 71 -14.97 -6.04 -8.46
C LEU A 71 -15.99 -7.14 -8.15
N PHE A 72 -16.07 -7.55 -6.88
CA PHE A 72 -17.04 -8.54 -6.39
C PHE A 72 -18.36 -7.90 -5.96
N SER A 73 -18.56 -6.58 -6.13
CA SER A 73 -19.86 -5.94 -5.86
C SER A 73 -20.98 -6.60 -6.66
N ARG A 74 -20.70 -7.01 -7.91
CA ARG A 74 -21.66 -7.67 -8.80
C ARG A 74 -22.00 -9.08 -8.31
N GLU A 75 -21.00 -9.90 -8.03
CA GLU A 75 -21.13 -11.25 -7.46
C GLU A 75 -21.80 -11.27 -6.07
N LEU A 76 -21.56 -10.26 -5.23
CA LEU A 76 -22.20 -10.11 -3.92
C LEU A 76 -23.65 -9.63 -3.99
N THR A 77 -24.04 -9.01 -5.11
CA THR A 77 -25.41 -8.54 -5.41
C THR A 77 -26.24 -9.65 -6.05
N GLU A 78 -25.68 -10.50 -6.91
CA GLU A 78 -26.41 -11.61 -7.54
C GLU A 78 -26.68 -12.81 -6.61
N ARG A 79 -25.99 -12.90 -5.47
CA ARG A 79 -26.22 -13.92 -4.42
C ARG A 79 -26.98 -13.41 -3.19
N SER A 80 -27.61 -12.23 -3.22
CA SER A 80 -28.56 -11.80 -2.17
C SER A 80 -29.99 -12.15 -2.55
#